data_AF-A0A7S0SPU1-F1
#
_entry.id   AF-A0A7S0SPU1-F1
#
_cell.length_a   1.000
_cell.length_b   1.000
_cell.length_c   1.000
_cell.angle_alpha   90.00
_cell.angle_beta   90.00
_cell.angle_gamma   90.00
#
_symmetry.space_group_name_H-M   'P 1'
#
loop_
_entity.id
_entity.type
_entity.pdbx_description
1 polymer ?
#
loop_
_entity_poly.entity_id
_entity_poly.type
_entity_poly.pdbx_seq_one_letter_code
_entity_poly.pdbx_strand_id
1 'polypeptide(L)'
;GSTEELRATLAWTDPATAVVSDGSLVNDLDLKLMLGAKQLWPVPGLEDRVNNVERAVWSEPDLGRYYLEVKAQSLQGGSQAYAIAVTGHVSHVADATTEDACLGPRPPSPPSLPPPPP
;
A
#
# COMPACT_ATOMS: atom_id res chain seq x y z
N GLY A 1 -1.13 12.30 -16.42
CA GLY A 1 -0.54 11.75 -15.21
C GLY A 1 0.31 12.80 -14.52
N SER A 2 1.04 12.39 -13.47
CA SER A 2 2.07 13.19 -12.81
C SER A 2 3.44 12.85 -13.41
N THR A 3 4.36 13.83 -13.46
CA THR A 3 5.77 13.61 -13.82
C THR A 3 6.63 13.21 -12.62
N GLU A 4 6.10 13.36 -11.40
CA GLU A 4 6.69 12.84 -10.18
C GLU A 4 6.26 11.39 -9.97
N GLU A 5 7.22 10.53 -9.63
CA GLU A 5 6.99 9.09 -9.44
C GLU A 5 6.11 8.82 -8.21
N LEU A 6 5.28 7.78 -8.31
CA LEU A 6 4.62 7.20 -7.14
C LEU A 6 5.52 6.11 -6.56
N ARG A 7 5.89 6.26 -5.29
CA ARG A 7 6.69 5.26 -4.55
C ARG A 7 5.95 4.84 -3.30
N ALA A 8 5.78 3.54 -3.11
CA ALA A 8 5.28 2.95 -1.87
C ALA A 8 6.32 1.96 -1.35
N THR A 9 6.73 2.13 -0.10
CA THR A 9 7.71 1.27 0.57
C THR A 9 7.06 0.65 1.80
N LEU A 10 7.00 -0.68 1.80
CA LEU A 10 6.61 -1.51 2.94
C LEU A 10 7.89 -1.94 3.66
N ALA A 11 7.89 -1.86 5.00
CA ALA A 11 8.96 -2.43 5.81
C ALA A 11 8.40 -3.04 7.09
N TRP A 12 9.02 -4.14 7.54
CA TRP A 12 8.71 -4.74 8.83
C TRP A 12 9.97 -5.21 9.55
N THR A 13 9.91 -5.20 10.87
CA THR A 13 10.92 -5.86 11.70
C THR A 13 10.58 -7.34 11.76
N ASP A 14 11.22 -8.13 10.90
CA ASP A 14 11.06 -9.58 10.86
C ASP A 14 11.60 -10.22 12.16
N PRO A 15 10.94 -11.24 12.73
CA PRO A 15 11.46 -11.95 13.89
C PRO A 15 12.83 -12.57 13.61
N ALA A 16 13.62 -12.73 14.66
CA ALA A 16 14.91 -13.40 14.55
C ALA A 16 14.74 -14.84 14.05
N THR A 17 15.50 -15.20 13.01
CA THR A 17 15.53 -16.56 12.48
C THR A 17 16.21 -17.53 13.46
N ALA A 18 15.95 -18.82 13.30
CA ALA A 18 16.69 -19.85 14.04
C ALA A 18 18.17 -19.84 13.64
N VAL A 19 19.06 -20.22 14.57
CA VAL A 19 20.54 -20.21 14.39
C VAL A 19 21.02 -21.06 13.20
N VAL A 20 20.22 -22.02 12.75
CA VAL A 20 20.48 -22.90 11.59
C VAL A 20 19.64 -22.57 10.36
N SER A 21 18.96 -21.42 10.32
CA SER A 21 18.28 -20.98 9.10
C SER A 21 19.28 -20.42 8.09
N ASP A 22 18.91 -20.48 6.81
CA ASP A 22 19.62 -19.88 5.69
C ASP A 22 19.49 -18.34 5.64
N GLY A 23 18.92 -17.71 6.67
CA GLY A 23 18.60 -16.28 6.69
C GLY A 23 17.31 -15.92 5.96
N SER A 24 16.46 -16.91 5.65
CA SER A 24 15.11 -16.69 5.10
C SER A 24 14.21 -15.90 6.03
N LEU A 25 13.22 -15.21 5.44
CA LEU A 25 12.16 -14.52 6.17
C LEU A 25 11.40 -15.48 7.10
N VAL A 26 11.13 -15.03 8.32
CA VAL A 26 10.21 -15.72 9.23
C VAL A 26 8.77 -15.37 8.89
N ASN A 27 8.50 -14.08 8.65
CA ASN A 27 7.21 -13.57 8.21
C ASN A 27 7.35 -12.95 6.82
N ASP A 28 6.50 -13.41 5.90
CA ASP A 28 6.47 -12.99 4.51
C ASP A 28 5.24 -12.09 4.28
N LEU A 29 5.49 -10.81 3.99
CA LEU A 29 4.48 -9.81 3.69
C LEU A 29 4.65 -9.30 2.26
N ASP A 30 3.57 -9.27 1.49
CA ASP A 30 3.53 -8.70 0.15
C ASP A 30 3.00 -7.27 0.17
N LEU A 31 3.65 -6.35 -0.55
CA LEU A 31 3.13 -5.05 -0.95
C LEU A 31 2.48 -5.15 -2.32
N LYS A 32 1.19 -4.82 -2.42
CA LYS A 32 0.53 -4.66 -3.71
C LYS A 32 0.13 -3.22 -3.98
N LEU A 33 0.33 -2.80 -5.22
CA LEU A 33 -0.16 -1.53 -5.76
C LEU A 33 -1.24 -1.81 -6.80
N MET A 34 -2.42 -1.27 -6.59
CA MET A 34 -3.59 -1.43 -7.44
C MET A 34 -4.02 -0.08 -8.04
N LEU A 35 -4.50 -0.10 -9.28
CA LEU A 35 -5.24 1.01 -9.92
C LEU A 35 -6.56 0.46 -10.44
N GLY A 36 -7.67 0.80 -9.77
CA GLY A 36 -8.91 0.05 -9.99
C GLY A 36 -8.71 -1.42 -9.60
N ALA A 37 -9.32 -2.34 -10.35
CA ALA A 37 -9.13 -3.78 -10.19
C ALA A 37 -7.80 -4.33 -10.75
N LYS A 38 -6.93 -3.47 -11.29
CA LYS A 38 -5.67 -3.89 -11.93
C LYS A 38 -4.52 -3.83 -10.91
N GLN A 39 -3.86 -4.97 -10.71
CA GLN A 39 -2.57 -5.03 -10.03
C GLN A 39 -1.46 -4.48 -10.92
N LEU A 40 -0.74 -3.48 -10.42
CA LEU A 40 0.43 -2.88 -11.06
C LEU A 40 1.74 -3.42 -10.48
N TRP A 41 1.74 -3.76 -9.19
CA TRP A 41 2.90 -4.31 -8.49
C TRP A 41 2.47 -5.32 -7.42
N PRO A 42 3.26 -6.38 -7.18
CA PRO A 42 4.34 -6.85 -8.06
C PRO A 42 3.77 -7.36 -9.39
N VAL A 43 4.63 -7.56 -10.38
CA VAL A 43 4.24 -8.34 -11.55
C VAL A 43 3.97 -9.78 -11.07
N PRO A 44 2.81 -10.39 -11.39
CA PRO A 44 2.48 -11.73 -10.90
C PRO A 44 3.60 -12.74 -11.20
N GLY A 45 4.01 -13.49 -10.18
CA GLY A 45 5.12 -14.45 -10.23
C GLY A 45 6.50 -13.85 -9.97
N LEU A 46 6.61 -12.53 -9.78
CA LEU A 46 7.83 -11.83 -9.39
C LEU A 46 7.73 -11.24 -7.97
N GLU A 47 6.97 -11.88 -7.10
CA GLU A 47 6.87 -11.49 -5.70
C GLU A 47 8.22 -11.69 -4.97
N ASP A 48 8.53 -10.80 -4.03
CA ASP A 48 9.75 -10.92 -3.22
C ASP A 48 9.52 -11.91 -2.07
N ARG A 49 10.50 -12.78 -1.83
CA ARG A 49 10.42 -13.83 -0.81
C ARG A 49 11.64 -13.85 0.11
N VAL A 50 12.44 -12.79 0.06
CA VAL A 50 13.75 -12.72 0.71
C VAL A 50 13.88 -11.46 1.55
N ASN A 51 13.31 -10.33 1.11
CA ASN A 51 13.50 -9.05 1.79
C ASN A 51 12.34 -8.70 2.71
N ASN A 52 12.66 -8.14 3.87
CA ASN A 52 11.68 -7.55 4.80
C ASN A 52 11.36 -6.07 4.49
N VAL A 53 11.73 -5.64 3.28
CA VAL A 53 11.47 -4.32 2.72
C VAL A 53 11.08 -4.51 1.26
N GLU A 54 9.84 -4.15 0.92
CA GLU A 54 9.35 -4.16 -0.45
C GLU A 54 9.08 -2.75 -0.93
N ARG A 55 9.38 -2.46 -2.20
CA ARG A 55 9.17 -1.13 -2.77
C ARG A 55 8.57 -1.20 -4.17
N ALA A 56 7.37 -0.65 -4.31
CA ALA A 56 6.76 -0.34 -5.59
C ALA A 56 7.24 1.03 -6.07
N VAL A 57 7.71 1.13 -7.31
CA VAL A 57 8.02 2.40 -8.00
C VAL A 57 7.25 2.44 -9.29
N TRP A 58 6.43 3.47 -9.48
CA TRP A 58 5.67 3.70 -10.69
C TRP A 58 6.01 5.08 -11.24
N SER A 59 6.82 5.11 -12.30
CA SER A 59 7.50 6.35 -12.73
C SER A 59 6.58 7.38 -13.38
N GLU A 60 5.54 6.94 -14.07
CA GLU A 60 4.56 7.82 -14.73
C GLU A 60 3.14 7.45 -14.28
N PRO A 61 2.73 7.85 -13.05
CA PRO A 61 1.41 7.51 -12.54
C PRO A 61 0.31 8.29 -13.27
N ASP A 62 -0.72 7.57 -13.64
CA ASP A 62 -1.98 8.15 -14.10
C ASP A 62 -2.64 8.93 -12.97
N LEU A 63 -3.48 9.90 -13.34
CA LEU A 63 -4.29 10.59 -12.35
C LEU A 63 -5.41 9.65 -11.91
N GLY A 64 -5.53 9.40 -10.60
CA GLY A 64 -6.54 8.50 -10.07
C GLY A 64 -6.28 8.10 -8.64
N ARG A 65 -7.11 7.18 -8.15
CA ARG A 65 -6.94 6.58 -6.82
C ARG A 65 -6.24 5.25 -6.97
N TYR A 66 -5.16 5.12 -6.23
CA TYR A 66 -4.40 3.90 -6.08
C TYR A 66 -4.73 3.29 -4.73
N TYR A 67 -4.83 1.96 -4.70
CA TYR A 67 -5.01 1.22 -3.46
C TYR A 67 -3.74 0.43 -3.16
N LEU A 68 -3.27 0.54 -1.92
CA LEU A 68 -2.14 -0.23 -1.41
C LEU A 68 -2.69 -1.33 -0.50
N GLU A 69 -2.34 -2.57 -0.79
CA GLU A 69 -2.66 -3.72 0.05
C GLU A 69 -1.37 -4.28 0.63
N VAL A 70 -1.36 -4.54 1.94
CA VAL A 70 -0.33 -5.37 2.59
C VAL A 70 -0.97 -6.71 2.89
N LYS A 71 -0.45 -7.76 2.26
CA LYS A 71 -0.96 -9.11 2.44
C LYS A 71 0.05 -9.93 3.23
N ALA A 72 -0.43 -10.56 4.29
CA ALA A 72 0.31 -11.61 4.97
C ALA A 72 0.34 -12.86 4.08
N GLN A 73 1.47 -13.16 3.46
CA GLN A 73 1.63 -14.39 2.69
C GLN A 73 1.90 -15.58 3.62
N SER A 74 2.79 -15.40 4.59
CA SER A 74 2.96 -16.37 5.67
C SER A 74 3.35 -15.66 6.97
N LEU A 75 2.77 -16.10 8.08
CA LEU A 75 3.06 -15.56 9.41
C LEU A 75 3.31 -16.69 10.39
N GLN A 76 4.45 -16.62 11.07
CA GLN A 76 4.73 -17.41 12.26
C GLN A 76 4.38 -16.58 13.50
N GLY A 77 3.49 -17.11 14.35
CA GLY A 77 3.06 -16.42 15.59
C GLY A 77 1.85 -15.50 15.46
N GLY A 78 1.21 -15.46 14.28
CA GLY A 78 -0.15 -14.93 14.08
C GLY A 78 -0.25 -13.48 13.61
N SER A 79 0.61 -12.57 14.08
CA SER A 79 0.57 -11.16 13.66
C SER A 79 1.96 -10.56 13.47
N GLN A 80 2.11 -9.70 12.46
CA GLN A 80 3.31 -8.92 12.20
C GLN A 80 2.93 -7.44 12.04
N ALA A 81 3.53 -6.57 12.83
CA ALA A 81 3.41 -5.13 12.63
C ALA A 81 4.28 -4.67 11.46
N TYR A 82 3.82 -3.66 10.73
CA TYR A 82 4.53 -3.11 9.57
C TYR A 82 4.34 -1.59 9.49
N ALA A 83 5.15 -0.96 8.65
CA ALA A 83 4.99 0.43 8.27
C ALA A 83 4.96 0.58 6.76
N ILE A 84 4.20 1.56 6.27
CA ILE A 84 4.20 1.98 4.86
C ILE A 84 4.58 3.45 4.79
N ALA A 85 5.52 3.77 3.91
CA ALA A 85 5.80 5.13 3.49
C ALA A 85 5.42 5.31 2.03
N VAL A 86 4.68 6.39 1.73
CA VAL A 86 4.29 6.75 0.36
C VAL A 86 4.84 8.13 0.04
N THR A 87 5.52 8.25 -1.10
CA THR A 87 6.07 9.52 -1.59
C THR A 87 5.69 9.74 -3.05
N GLY A 88 5.57 11.02 -3.42
CA GLY A 88 5.14 11.47 -4.75
C GLY A 88 4.11 12.59 -4.62
N HIS A 89 3.49 12.97 -5.73
CA HIS A 89 2.39 13.94 -5.72
C HIS A 89 1.06 13.26 -5.32
N VAL A 90 0.94 12.89 -4.04
CA VAL A 90 -0.18 12.10 -3.52
C VAL A 90 -0.90 12.78 -2.35
N SER A 91 -2.14 12.38 -2.14
CA SER A 91 -2.90 12.67 -0.92
C SER A 91 -3.58 11.39 -0.43
N HIS A 92 -3.64 11.21 0.89
CA HIS A 92 -4.30 10.06 1.49
C HIS A 92 -5.81 10.23 1.43
N VAL A 93 -6.53 9.17 1.03
CA VAL A 93 -7.99 9.11 1.16
C VAL A 93 -8.30 8.69 2.59
N ALA A 94 -8.60 9.68 3.44
CA ALA A 94 -8.90 9.44 4.85
C ALA A 94 -10.04 8.43 5.04
N ASP A 95 -9.94 7.63 6.10
CA ASP A 95 -10.93 6.64 6.54
C ASP A 95 -11.23 5.48 5.56
N ALA A 96 -10.52 5.41 4.43
CA ALA A 96 -10.64 4.33 3.46
C ALA A 96 -9.68 3.18 3.79
N THR A 97 -10.13 2.23 4.61
CA THR A 97 -9.33 1.03 5.00
C THR A 97 -9.59 -0.19 4.11
N THR A 98 -10.47 -0.08 3.12
CA THR A 98 -10.79 -1.15 2.17
C THR A 98 -10.62 -0.66 0.74
N GLU A 99 -10.39 -1.60 -0.19
CA GLU A 99 -10.31 -1.30 -1.62
C GLU A 99 -11.57 -0.56 -2.11
N ASP A 100 -12.77 -1.05 -1.75
CA ASP A 100 -14.04 -0.42 -2.13
C ASP A 100 -14.19 0.99 -1.57
N ALA A 101 -13.79 1.25 -0.33
CA ALA A 101 -13.84 2.60 0.25
C ALA A 101 -12.84 3.54 -0.43
N CYS A 102 -11.68 3.02 -0.83
CA CYS A 102 -10.65 3.79 -1.52
C CYS A 102 -11.08 4.12 -2.96
N LEU A 103 -11.53 3.12 -3.71
CA LEU A 103 -11.81 3.21 -5.14
C LEU A 103 -13.26 3.64 -5.45
N GLY A 104 -14.19 3.44 -4.52
CA GLY A 104 -15.61 3.76 -4.63
C GLY A 104 -15.87 5.27 -4.77
N PRO A 105 -17.04 5.73 -5.25
CA PRO A 105 -17.29 7.13 -5.57
C PRO A 105 -16.95 8.07 -4.41
N ARG A 106 -16.42 9.26 -4.73
CA ARG A 106 -16.13 10.28 -3.70
C ARG A 106 -17.41 10.54 -2.90
N PRO A 107 -17.36 10.58 -1.55
CA PRO A 107 -18.52 10.96 -0.75
C PRO A 107 -19.06 12.31 -1.23
N PRO A 108 -20.39 12.51 -1.26
CA PRO A 108 -20.95 13.81 -1.61
C PRO A 108 -20.38 14.88 -0.69
N SER A 109 -20.03 16.04 -1.26
CA SER A 109 -19.58 17.18 -0.47
C SER A 109 -20.63 17.52 0.60
N PRO A 110 -20.21 17.92 1.82
CA PRO A 110 -21.15 18.45 2.81
C PRO A 110 -21.99 19.57 2.16
N PRO A 111 -23.29 19.70 2.50
CA PRO A 111 -24.08 20.82 2.03
C PRO A 111 -23.39 22.12 2.43
N SER A 112 -23.24 23.04 1.47
CA SER A 112 -22.71 24.38 1.73
C SER A 112 -23.51 25.03 2.85
N LEU A 113 -22.81 25.60 3.84
CA LEU A 113 -23.46 26.41 4.88
C LEU A 113 -24.31 27.51 4.21
N PRO A 114 -25.52 27.81 4.72
CA PRO A 114 -26.30 28.93 4.22
C PRO A 114 -25.48 30.22 4.40
N PRO A 115 -25.63 31.21 3.49
CA PRO A 115 -24.95 32.49 3.64
C PRO A 115 -25.33 33.13 4.98
N PRO A 116 -24.41 33.88 5.63
CA PRO A 116 -24.73 34.60 6.85
C PRO A 116 -25.86 35.61 6.60
N PRO A 117 -26.73 35.88 7.59
CA PRO A 117 -27.80 36.85 7.45
C PRO A 117 -27.24 38.27 7.23
N PRO A 118 -28.01 39.16 6.57
CA PRO A 118 -27.63 40.55 6.29
C PRO A 118 -27.48 41.41 7.55
#